data_AF-K2BTG2-F1
#
_entry.id   AF-K2BTG2-F1
#
_cell.length_a   1.000
_cell.length_b   1.000
_cell.length_c   1.000
_cell.angle_alpha   90.00
_cell.angle_beta   90.00
_cell.angle_gamma   90.00
#
_symmetry.space_group_name_H-M   'P 1'
#
loop_
_entity.id
_entity.type
_entity.pdbx_description
1 polymer ?
#
loop_
_entity_poly.entity_id
_entity_poly.type
_entity_poly.pdbx_seq_one_letter_code
_entity_poly.pdbx_strand_id
1 'polypeptide(L)' 'MVPYARKLIDIHLLAPQEIQWINDYHHDIYHFIVEDLPSEVREWLKEATAPL' A
#
# COMPACT_ATOMS: atom_id res chain seq x y z
N MET A 1 -4.20 10.63 -0.79
CA MET A 1 -3.35 9.54 -1.31
C MET A 1 -4.08 8.23 -1.06
N VAL A 2 -4.11 7.28 -1.99
CA VAL A 2 -4.89 6.04 -1.86
C VAL A 2 -4.10 4.82 -2.34
N PRO A 3 -4.19 3.66 -1.68
CA PRO A 3 -3.40 2.47 -2.06
C PRO A 3 -3.89 1.86 -3.37
N TYR A 4 -2.94 1.31 -4.15
CA TYR A 4 -3.27 0.44 -5.27
C TYR A 4 -3.88 -0.88 -4.80
N ALA A 5 -4.84 -1.40 -5.56
CA ALA A 5 -5.44 -2.69 -5.28
C ALA A 5 -4.45 -3.83 -5.58
N ARG A 6 -3.75 -4.32 -4.56
CA ARG A 6 -2.73 -5.38 -4.64
C ARG A 6 -3.20 -6.62 -5.40
N LYS A 7 -4.47 -7.00 -5.24
CA LYS A 7 -5.08 -8.17 -5.91
C LYS A 7 -5.18 -8.06 -7.43
N LEU A 8 -5.03 -6.86 -7.99
CA LEU A 8 -5.08 -6.60 -9.43
C LEU A 8 -3.69 -6.40 -10.04
N ILE A 9 -2.63 -6.58 -9.25
CA ILE A 9 -1.25 -6.41 -9.70
C ILE A 9 -0.66 -7.80 -9.94
N ASP A 10 -0.32 -8.11 -11.20
CA ASP A 10 0.46 -9.28 -11.53
C ASP A 10 1.95 -8.97 -11.31
N ILE A 11 2.48 -9.41 -10.16
CA ILE A 11 3.87 -9.16 -9.75
C ILE A 11 4.90 -9.76 -10.72
N HIS A 12 4.52 -10.75 -11.53
CA HIS A 12 5.43 -11.38 -12.48
C HIS A 12 5.69 -10.53 -13.73
N LEU A 13 4.86 -9.49 -13.95
CA LEU A 13 5.03 -8.53 -15.04
C LEU A 13 5.90 -7.32 -14.64
N LEU A 14 6.25 -7.21 -13.36
CA LEU A 14 6.97 -6.06 -12.81
C LEU A 14 8.46 -6.35 -12.63
N ALA A 15 9.27 -5.34 -12.89
CA ALA A 15 10.68 -5.34 -12.51
C ALA A 15 10.82 -5.16 -10.98
N PRO A 16 11.92 -5.64 -10.38
CA PRO A 16 12.18 -5.47 -8.94
C PRO A 16 12.09 -4.02 -8.45
N GLN A 17 12.54 -3.06 -9.27
CA GLN A 17 12.44 -1.64 -8.94
C GLN A 17 10.99 -1.11 -8.91
N GLU A 18 10.10 -1.66 -9.71
CA GLU A 18 8.69 -1.25 -9.76
C GLU A 18 7.94 -1.79 -8.55
N ILE A 19 8.26 -3.02 -8.13
CA ILE A 19 7.77 -3.60 -6.88
C ILE A 19 8.22 -2.74 -5.69
N GLN A 20 9.50 -2.38 -5.63
CA GLN A 20 10.02 -1.52 -4.57
C GLN A 20 9.31 -0.16 -4.56
N TRP A 21 9.11 0.45 -5.72
CA TRP A 21 8.42 1.73 -5.83
C TRP A 21 6.98 1.67 -5.30
N ILE A 22 6.24 0.59 -5.59
CA ILE A 22 4.88 0.40 -5.07
C ILE A 22 4.90 0.20 -3.55
N ASN A 23 5.87 -0.56 -3.03
CA ASN A 23 6.03 -0.79 -1.59
C ASN A 23 6.34 0.52 -0.85
N ASP A 24 7.23 1.35 -1.38
CA ASP A 24 7.55 2.67 -0.82
C ASP A 24 6.34 3.60 -0.87
N TYR A 25 5.61 3.60 -1.99
CA TYR A 25 4.37 4.37 -2.13
C TYR A 25 3.30 3.96 -1.11
N HIS A 26 3.10 2.65 -0.88
CA HIS A 26 2.18 2.13 0.13
C HIS A 26 2.62 2.49 1.55
N HIS A 27 3.92 2.42 1.83
CA HIS A 27 4.50 2.86 3.10
C HIS A 27 4.19 4.33 3.37
N ASP A 28 4.45 5.21 2.39
CA ASP A 28 4.16 6.64 2.50
C ASP A 28 2.68 6.89 2.77
N ILE A 29 1.77 6.26 2.01
CA ILE A 29 0.33 6.39 2.24
C ILE A 29 -0.03 6.07 3.68
N TYR A 30 0.42 4.92 4.19
CA TYR A 30 0.11 4.50 5.56
C TYR A 30 0.57 5.56 6.56
N HIS A 31 1.82 6.03 6.47
CA HIS A 31 2.37 7.02 7.38
C HIS A 31 1.72 8.40 7.29
N PHE A 32 1.23 8.79 6.12
CA PHE A 32 0.61 10.11 5.94
C PHE A 32 -0.81 10.21 6.49
N ILE A 33 -1.60 9.14 6.45
CA ILE A 33 -3.05 9.24 6.76
C ILE A 33 -3.51 8.39 7.93
N VAL A 34 -2.70 7.45 8.45
CA VAL A 34 -3.14 6.51 9.50
C VAL A 34 -3.61 7.19 10.80
N GLU A 35 -2.98 8.30 11.19
CA GLU A 35 -3.29 9.01 12.43
C GLU A 35 -4.67 9.68 12.40
N ASP A 36 -5.11 10.13 11.22
CA ASP A 36 -6.38 10.83 11.03
C ASP A 36 -7.58 9.86 10.88
N LEU A 37 -7.32 8.55 10.86
CA LEU A 37 -8.33 7.53 10.56
C LEU A 37 -8.90 6.87 11.83
N PRO A 38 -10.18 6.47 11.84
CA PRO A 38 -10.74 5.59 12.86
C PRO A 38 -10.01 4.24 12.91
N SER A 39 -9.97 3.60 14.07
CA SER A 39 -9.24 2.33 14.30
C SER A 39 -9.56 1.24 13.26
N GLU A 40 -10.84 1.04 12.94
CA GLU A 40 -11.30 0.07 11.94
C GLU A 40 -10.70 0.35 10.55
N VAL A 41 -10.63 1.63 10.17
CA VAL A 41 -10.08 2.03 8.87
C VAL A 41 -8.55 1.91 8.86
N ARG A 42 -7.88 2.06 10.00
CA ARG A 42 -6.42 1.82 10.12
C ARG A 42 -6.07 0.36 9.88
N GLU A 43 -6.86 -0.57 10.41
CA GLU A 43 -6.66 -2.00 10.19
C GLU A 43 -6.80 -2.35 8.72
N TRP A 44 -7.87 -1.85 8.08
CA TRP A 44 -8.04 -2.00 6.63
C TRP A 44 -6.88 -1.38 5.84
N LEU A 45 -6.46 -0.16 6.21
CA LEU A 45 -5.38 0.54 5.51
C LEU A 45 -4.08 -0.24 5.60
N LYS A 46 -3.75 -0.79 6.78
CA LYS A 46 -2.56 -1.61 7.02
C LYS A 46 -2.51 -2.82 6.08
N GLU A 47 -3.64 -3.48 5.84
CA GLU A 47 -3.73 -4.61 4.91
C GLU A 47 -3.61 -4.16 3.45
N ALA A 48 -4.25 -3.03 3.11
CA ALA A 48 -4.26 -2.46 1.78
C ALA A 48 -2.88 -1.93 1.34
N THR A 49 -2.07 -1.45 2.29
CA THR A 49 -0.71 -0.93 2.08
C THR A 49 0.39 -1.92 2.45
N ALA A 50 0.07 -3.20 2.65
CA ALA A 50 1.12 -4.18 2.91
C ALA A 50 1.96 -4.42 1.64
N PRO A 51 3.25 -4.77 1.77
CA PRO A 51 4.13 -5.02 0.62
C PRO A 51 3.55 -6.02 -0.38
N LEU A 52 3.83 -5.80 -1.67
CA LEU A 52 3.53 -6.73 -2.77
C LEU A 52 4.37 -8.00 -2.70
#